data_AF-A0A3N5C5G4-F1
#
_entry.id   AF-A0A3N5C5G4-F1
#
_cell.length_a   1.000
_cell.length_b   1.000
_cell.length_c   1.000
_cell.angle_alpha   90.00
_cell.angle_beta   90.00
_cell.angle_gamma   90.00
#
_symmetry.space_group_name_H-M   'P 1'
#
loop_
_entity.id
_entity.type
_entity.pdbx_description
1 polymer ?
#
loop_
_entity_poly.entity_id
_entity_poly.type
_entity_poly.pdbx_seq_one_letter_code
_entity_poly.pdbx_strand_id
1 'polypeptide(L)'
;MQSDFIQAKRLHDQGVDGNKQAVEDAYQMLKRLQQSNPHDPLIKAYYGSIITLVGRDASNNKERIRVANEGLKVLDQVVQQYPNHTDVRFLSAYVNSRIPEKYFKRTEKAIEDLEHLLHLYEKDRSIFSEDQYEDILYELSSAYKRNKQSKQAKSIKEQLLNRNPDYEKLRKKRKKEG
;
A
#
# COMPACT_ATOMS: atom_id res chain seq x y z
N MET A 1 -3.74 9.04 22.20
CA MET A 1 -3.04 9.44 20.95
C MET A 1 -2.25 8.30 20.32
N GLN A 2 -1.12 7.83 20.89
CA GLN A 2 -0.38 6.71 20.30
C GLN A 2 -1.18 5.40 20.29
N SER A 3 -1.98 5.15 21.35
CA SER A 3 -2.93 4.03 21.43
C SER A 3 -3.96 4.04 20.31
N ASP A 4 -4.53 5.21 20.02
CA ASP A 4 -5.63 5.37 19.08
C ASP A 4 -5.15 5.15 17.64
N PHE A 5 -3.94 5.62 17.32
CA PHE A 5 -3.35 5.38 16.02
C PHE A 5 -2.98 3.90 15.82
N ILE A 6 -2.42 3.23 16.84
CA ILE A 6 -2.16 1.78 16.78
C ILE A 6 -3.46 1.00 16.53
N GLN A 7 -4.53 1.33 17.24
CA GLN A 7 -5.83 0.71 17.05
C GLN A 7 -6.40 0.99 15.66
N ALA A 8 -6.27 2.22 15.16
CA ALA A 8 -6.70 2.59 13.81
C ALA A 8 -5.96 1.80 12.72
N LYS A 9 -4.64 1.59 12.87
CA LYS A 9 -3.85 0.73 11.96
C LYS A 9 -4.35 -0.71 11.99
N ARG A 10 -4.59 -1.27 13.18
CA ARG A 10 -5.11 -2.64 13.32
C ARG A 10 -6.47 -2.82 12.63
N LEU A 11 -7.38 -1.86 12.80
CA LEU A 11 -8.68 -1.87 12.12
C LEU A 11 -8.52 -1.68 10.61
N HIS A 12 -7.60 -0.84 10.17
CA HIS A 12 -7.27 -0.69 8.75
C HIS A 12 -6.77 -2.00 8.14
N ASP A 13 -5.86 -2.72 8.80
CA ASP A 13 -5.34 -4.01 8.34
C ASP A 13 -6.46 -5.05 8.23
N GLN A 14 -7.35 -5.14 9.24
CA GLN A 14 -8.56 -5.97 9.16
C GLN A 14 -9.47 -5.56 8.00
N GLY A 15 -9.58 -4.27 7.73
CA GLY A 15 -10.30 -3.72 6.59
C GLY A 15 -9.69 -4.14 5.25
N VAL A 16 -8.36 -4.16 5.15
CA VAL A 16 -7.61 -4.69 3.99
C VAL A 16 -7.96 -6.16 3.75
N ASP A 17 -8.07 -6.95 4.82
CA ASP A 17 -8.43 -8.38 4.77
C ASP A 17 -9.93 -8.63 4.51
N GLY A 18 -10.74 -7.58 4.47
CA GLY A 18 -12.13 -7.62 4.01
C GLY A 18 -13.19 -7.36 5.07
N ASN A 19 -12.80 -7.04 6.31
CA ASN A 19 -13.75 -6.68 7.36
C ASN A 19 -14.33 -5.28 7.12
N LYS A 20 -15.57 -5.21 6.64
CA LYS A 20 -16.27 -3.95 6.35
C LYS A 20 -16.55 -3.09 7.59
N GLN A 21 -16.83 -3.71 8.74
CA GLN A 21 -17.05 -2.96 9.97
C GLN A 21 -15.76 -2.28 10.43
N ALA A 22 -14.64 -3.01 10.34
CA ALA A 22 -13.32 -2.44 10.64
C ALA A 22 -12.96 -1.28 9.70
N VAL A 23 -13.43 -1.30 8.44
CA VAL A 23 -13.25 -0.16 7.53
C VAL A 23 -13.96 1.10 8.04
N GLU A 24 -15.22 0.98 8.46
CA GLU A 24 -15.97 2.11 8.99
C GLU A 24 -15.34 2.63 10.29
N ASP A 25 -15.00 1.73 11.21
CA ASP A 25 -14.39 2.09 12.50
C ASP A 25 -13.03 2.78 12.29
N ALA A 26 -12.17 2.22 11.43
CA ALA A 26 -10.89 2.81 11.08
C ALA A 26 -11.06 4.17 10.39
N TYR A 27 -12.06 4.32 9.50
CA TYR A 27 -12.32 5.59 8.82
C TYR A 27 -12.67 6.69 9.83
N GLN A 28 -13.58 6.43 10.76
CA GLN A 28 -13.96 7.41 11.78
C GLN A 28 -12.78 7.77 12.69
N MET A 29 -11.97 6.79 13.09
CA MET A 29 -10.78 7.03 13.91
C MET A 29 -9.72 7.86 13.16
N LEU A 30 -9.36 7.45 11.94
CA LEU A 30 -8.35 8.14 11.13
C LEU A 30 -8.79 9.54 10.73
N LYS A 31 -10.08 9.77 10.50
CA LYS A 31 -10.62 11.11 10.26
C LYS A 31 -10.39 12.03 11.45
N ARG A 32 -10.69 11.59 12.67
CA ARG A 32 -10.45 12.37 13.89
C ARG A 32 -8.96 12.60 14.12
N LEU A 33 -8.14 11.55 13.97
CA LEU A 33 -6.70 11.63 14.11
C LEU A 33 -6.08 12.63 13.13
N GLN A 34 -6.53 12.64 11.87
CA GLN A 34 -6.07 13.57 10.84
C GLN A 34 -6.48 15.01 11.15
N GLN A 35 -7.66 15.25 11.73
CA GLN A 35 -8.10 16.57 12.16
C GLN A 35 -7.26 17.10 13.34
N SER A 36 -6.94 16.23 14.30
CA SER A 36 -6.11 16.61 15.45
C SER A 36 -4.61 16.70 15.13
N ASN A 37 -4.14 16.00 14.09
CA ASN A 37 -2.73 15.93 13.70
C ASN A 37 -2.56 16.16 12.19
N PRO A 38 -2.91 17.36 11.67
CA PRO A 38 -2.98 17.61 10.22
C PRO A 38 -1.62 17.54 9.52
N HIS A 39 -0.52 17.62 10.26
CA HIS A 39 0.85 17.58 9.74
C HIS A 39 1.52 16.21 9.83
N ASP A 40 0.89 15.22 10.47
CA ASP A 40 1.46 13.87 10.53
C ASP A 40 1.26 13.16 9.17
N PRO A 41 2.36 12.88 8.44
CA PRO A 41 2.27 12.30 7.11
C PRO A 41 1.74 10.86 7.13
N LEU A 42 2.05 10.10 8.18
CA LEU A 42 1.65 8.71 8.26
C LEU A 42 0.15 8.59 8.57
N ILE A 43 -0.37 9.40 9.49
CA ILE A 43 -1.83 9.50 9.74
C ILE A 43 -2.56 9.90 8.46
N LYS A 44 -2.06 10.91 7.73
CA LYS A 44 -2.65 11.35 6.46
C LYS A 44 -2.62 10.24 5.39
N ALA A 45 -1.55 9.47 5.32
CA ALA A 45 -1.45 8.34 4.39
C ALA A 45 -2.46 7.23 4.74
N TYR A 46 -2.56 6.83 6.01
CA TYR A 46 -3.58 5.87 6.47
C TYR A 46 -5.00 6.38 6.22
N TYR A 47 -5.25 7.68 6.41
CA TYR A 47 -6.53 8.29 6.07
C TYR A 47 -6.84 8.21 4.56
N GLY A 48 -5.88 8.48 3.68
CA GLY A 48 -6.05 8.28 2.24
C GLY A 48 -6.32 6.82 1.88
N SER A 49 -5.56 5.89 2.48
CA SER A 49 -5.72 4.46 2.26
C SER A 49 -7.10 3.95 2.68
N ILE A 50 -7.58 4.31 3.89
CA ILE A 50 -8.88 3.84 4.37
C ILE A 50 -10.04 4.37 3.51
N ILE A 51 -9.94 5.60 2.97
CA ILE A 51 -10.94 6.12 2.02
C ILE A 51 -11.04 5.22 0.78
N THR A 52 -9.92 4.65 0.30
CA THR A 52 -9.99 3.70 -0.83
C THR A 52 -10.77 2.43 -0.48
N LEU A 53 -10.70 1.98 0.77
CA LEU A 53 -11.48 0.85 1.29
C LEU A 53 -12.95 1.22 1.50
N VAL A 54 -13.27 2.43 1.96
CA VAL A 54 -14.65 2.94 1.98
C VAL A 54 -15.25 2.93 0.57
N GLY A 55 -14.46 3.37 -0.43
CA GLY A 55 -14.85 3.25 -1.85
C GLY A 55 -15.10 1.80 -2.26
N ARG A 56 -14.24 0.85 -1.88
CA ARG A 56 -14.44 -0.59 -2.12
C ARG A 56 -15.76 -1.10 -1.52
N ASP A 57 -16.21 -0.56 -0.40
CA ASP A 57 -17.40 -1.07 0.28
C ASP A 57 -18.69 -0.33 -0.12
N ALA A 58 -18.59 0.73 -0.93
CA ALA A 58 -19.73 1.48 -1.45
C ALA A 58 -20.68 0.63 -2.33
N SER A 59 -21.98 0.92 -2.21
CA SER A 59 -23.09 0.15 -2.78
C SER A 59 -23.23 0.25 -4.31
N ASN A 60 -22.72 1.33 -4.93
CA ASN A 60 -22.80 1.52 -6.37
C ASN A 60 -21.45 1.89 -6.99
N ASN A 61 -21.29 1.57 -8.27
CA ASN A 61 -20.01 1.70 -8.99
C ASN A 61 -19.52 3.15 -9.13
N LYS A 62 -20.44 4.10 -9.32
CA LYS A 62 -20.07 5.52 -9.45
C LYS A 62 -19.46 6.03 -8.15
N GLU A 63 -20.11 5.72 -7.03
CA GLU A 63 -19.65 6.12 -5.70
C GLU A 63 -18.34 5.43 -5.32
N ARG A 64 -18.23 4.13 -5.60
CA ARG A 64 -16.99 3.36 -5.42
C ARG A 64 -15.79 4.03 -6.08
N ILE A 65 -15.93 4.43 -7.34
CA ILE A 65 -14.85 5.08 -8.11
C ILE A 65 -14.58 6.49 -7.56
N ARG A 66 -15.63 7.27 -7.27
CA ARG A 66 -15.50 8.64 -6.76
C ARG A 66 -14.74 8.66 -5.44
N VAL A 67 -15.18 7.87 -4.45
CA VAL A 67 -14.59 7.80 -3.11
C VAL A 67 -13.18 7.22 -3.18
N ALA A 68 -12.95 6.16 -3.94
CA ALA A 68 -11.59 5.62 -4.08
C ALA A 68 -10.61 6.65 -4.67
N ASN A 69 -11.04 7.45 -5.65
CA ASN A 69 -10.21 8.53 -6.20
C ASN A 69 -9.91 9.63 -5.18
N GLU A 70 -10.78 9.91 -4.22
CA GLU A 70 -10.49 10.85 -3.13
C GLU A 70 -9.36 10.33 -2.24
N GLY A 71 -9.41 9.05 -1.86
CA GLY A 71 -8.34 8.42 -1.09
C GLY A 71 -7.00 8.41 -1.83
N LEU A 72 -7.01 8.08 -3.12
CA LEU A 72 -5.81 8.13 -3.96
C LEU A 72 -5.22 9.54 -4.07
N LYS A 73 -6.05 10.58 -4.22
CA LYS A 73 -5.57 11.97 -4.23
C LYS A 73 -4.86 12.34 -2.94
N VAL A 74 -5.37 11.89 -1.78
CA VAL A 74 -4.72 12.12 -0.48
C VAL A 74 -3.36 11.43 -0.44
N LEU A 75 -3.27 10.18 -0.93
CA LEU A 75 -2.01 9.42 -1.02
C LEU A 75 -1.01 10.12 -1.95
N ASP A 76 -1.43 10.52 -3.14
CA ASP A 76 -0.58 11.22 -4.11
C ASP A 76 0.00 12.50 -3.50
N GLN A 77 -0.83 13.29 -2.80
CA GLN A 77 -0.40 14.52 -2.13
C GLN A 77 0.61 14.28 -1.02
N VAL A 78 0.40 13.26 -0.16
CA VAL A 78 1.31 13.01 0.96
C VAL A 78 2.64 12.43 0.48
N VAL A 79 2.67 11.59 -0.56
CA VAL A 79 3.91 11.13 -1.19
C VAL A 79 4.68 12.31 -1.80
N GLN A 80 3.98 13.24 -2.45
CA GLN A 80 4.61 14.44 -3.01
C GLN A 80 5.22 15.34 -1.92
N GLN A 81 4.54 15.50 -0.78
CA GLN A 81 5.00 16.33 0.34
C GLN A 81 6.13 15.67 1.13
N TYR A 82 6.13 14.34 1.23
CA TYR A 82 7.07 13.56 2.04
C TYR A 82 7.72 12.45 1.22
N PRO A 83 8.50 12.79 0.17
CA PRO A 83 8.97 11.82 -0.82
C PRO A 83 10.00 10.81 -0.28
N ASN A 84 10.53 10.98 0.92
CA ASN A 84 11.47 10.02 1.52
C ASN A 84 10.86 9.29 2.73
N HIS A 85 9.58 9.48 3.03
CA HIS A 85 8.94 8.81 4.14
C HIS A 85 8.57 7.38 3.76
N THR A 86 9.35 6.41 4.24
CA THR A 86 9.27 5.00 3.86
C THR A 86 7.87 4.41 4.04
N ASP A 87 7.25 4.56 5.21
CA ASP A 87 5.91 4.00 5.48
C ASP A 87 4.80 4.59 4.59
N VAL A 88 4.90 5.88 4.26
CA VAL A 88 3.97 6.54 3.35
C VAL A 88 4.07 5.93 1.95
N ARG A 89 5.30 5.69 1.48
CA ARG A 89 5.53 5.04 0.19
C ARG A 89 5.09 3.58 0.17
N PHE A 90 5.33 2.82 1.25
CA PHE A 90 4.80 1.46 1.36
C PHE A 90 3.29 1.44 1.20
N LEU A 91 2.60 2.30 1.94
CA LEU A 91 1.15 2.35 1.89
C LEU A 91 0.63 2.77 0.51
N SER A 92 1.26 3.78 -0.12
CA SER A 92 0.94 4.20 -1.48
C SER A 92 1.18 3.07 -2.50
N ALA A 93 2.34 2.41 -2.45
CA ALA A 93 2.70 1.29 -3.33
C ALA A 93 1.68 0.15 -3.25
N TYR A 94 1.30 -0.26 -2.03
CA TYR A 94 0.36 -1.36 -1.84
C TYR A 94 -1.06 -1.01 -2.28
N VAL A 95 -1.54 0.21 -2.01
CA VAL A 95 -2.86 0.66 -2.48
C VAL A 95 -2.90 0.69 -4.01
N ASN A 96 -1.91 1.34 -4.64
CA ASN A 96 -1.83 1.45 -6.09
C ASN A 96 -1.64 0.09 -6.79
N SER A 97 -1.01 -0.89 -6.12
CA SER A 97 -0.83 -2.25 -6.65
C SER A 97 -2.10 -3.11 -6.64
N ARG A 98 -3.04 -2.81 -5.74
CA ARG A 98 -4.24 -3.64 -5.50
C ARG A 98 -5.49 -3.09 -6.17
N ILE A 99 -5.51 -1.80 -6.50
CA ILE A 99 -6.68 -1.17 -7.09
C ILE A 99 -6.84 -1.57 -8.59
N PRO A 100 -8.06 -1.78 -9.10
CA PRO A 100 -8.27 -2.24 -10.47
C PRO A 100 -7.74 -1.29 -11.56
N GLU A 101 -6.69 -1.71 -12.28
CA GLU A 101 -5.99 -0.92 -13.29
C GLU A 101 -6.93 -0.32 -14.36
N LYS A 102 -7.94 -1.09 -14.80
CA LYS A 102 -8.91 -0.68 -15.83
C LYS A 102 -9.61 0.65 -15.51
N TYR A 103 -9.80 0.97 -14.24
CA TYR A 103 -10.55 2.16 -13.81
C TYR A 103 -9.63 3.28 -13.31
N PHE A 104 -8.50 2.95 -12.69
CA PHE A 104 -7.71 3.92 -11.94
C PHE A 104 -6.34 4.22 -12.52
N LYS A 105 -5.80 3.37 -13.42
CA LYS A 105 -4.50 3.56 -14.08
C LYS A 105 -3.35 3.80 -13.09
N ARG A 106 -3.18 2.91 -12.11
CA ARG A 106 -2.29 3.11 -10.95
C ARG A 106 -1.05 2.23 -10.95
N THR A 107 -0.90 1.32 -11.91
CA THR A 107 0.26 0.42 -11.98
C THR A 107 1.58 1.19 -12.12
N GLU A 108 1.64 2.26 -12.93
CA GLU A 108 2.85 3.08 -13.04
C GLU A 108 3.22 3.75 -11.72
N LYS A 109 2.23 4.27 -10.97
CA LYS A 109 2.47 4.88 -9.66
C LYS A 109 2.99 3.86 -8.64
N ALA A 110 2.44 2.64 -8.67
CA ALA A 110 2.94 1.55 -7.84
C ALA A 110 4.40 1.21 -8.17
N ILE A 111 4.77 1.17 -9.47
CA ILE A 111 6.15 0.93 -9.90
C ILE A 111 7.08 2.02 -9.35
N GLU A 112 6.71 3.29 -9.49
CA GLU A 112 7.50 4.42 -8.98
C GLU A 112 7.78 4.31 -7.48
N ASP A 113 6.75 4.02 -6.67
CA ASP A 113 6.91 3.88 -5.22
C ASP A 113 7.76 2.66 -4.84
N LEU A 114 7.57 1.53 -5.52
CA LEU A 114 8.32 0.29 -5.27
C LEU A 114 9.79 0.40 -5.69
N GLU A 115 10.09 1.01 -6.84
CA GLU A 115 11.46 1.30 -7.28
C GLU A 115 12.17 2.23 -6.30
N HIS A 116 11.46 3.25 -5.80
CA HIS A 116 12.03 4.16 -4.81
C HIS A 116 12.35 3.43 -3.50
N LEU A 117 11.44 2.61 -2.98
CA LEU A 117 11.68 1.81 -1.77
C LEU A 117 12.83 0.83 -1.96
N LEU A 118 12.92 0.17 -3.12
CA LEU A 118 14.02 -0.71 -3.48
C LEU A 118 15.36 0.02 -3.41
N HIS A 119 15.45 1.20 -4.03
CA HIS A 119 16.65 2.04 -4.02
C HIS A 119 17.06 2.51 -2.62
N LEU A 120 16.08 2.86 -1.78
CA LEU A 120 16.37 3.23 -0.38
C LEU A 120 16.98 2.07 0.39
N TYR A 121 16.44 0.86 0.24
CA TYR A 121 16.97 -0.33 0.91
C TYR A 121 18.36 -0.72 0.43
N GLU A 122 18.63 -0.58 -0.87
CA GLU A 122 19.94 -0.87 -1.43
C GLU A 122 21.03 0.07 -0.92
N LYS A 123 20.66 1.30 -0.53
CA LYS A 123 21.55 2.24 0.15
C LYS A 123 21.68 1.97 1.65
N ASP A 124 20.59 1.63 2.31
CA ASP A 124 20.55 1.33 3.74
C ASP A 124 19.60 0.17 4.03
N ARG A 125 20.18 -1.00 4.26
CA ARG A 125 19.45 -2.25 4.54
C ARG A 125 18.77 -2.27 5.91
N SER A 126 18.98 -1.25 6.75
CA SER A 126 18.33 -1.15 8.07
C SER A 126 17.00 -0.40 8.03
N ILE A 127 16.65 0.22 6.88
CA ILE A 127 15.45 1.08 6.76
C ILE A 127 14.13 0.31 6.83
N PHE A 128 14.15 -1.00 6.55
CA PHE A 128 13.06 -1.94 6.80
C PHE A 128 13.58 -3.40 6.79
N SER A 129 12.74 -4.38 7.07
CA SER A 129 13.13 -5.79 7.15
C SER A 129 13.39 -6.46 5.79
N GLU A 130 14.16 -7.55 5.79
CA GLU A 130 14.35 -8.38 4.58
C GLU A 130 13.03 -8.92 4.02
N ASP A 131 12.09 -9.29 4.89
CA ASP A 131 10.74 -9.73 4.48
C ASP A 131 10.01 -8.64 3.68
N GLN A 132 10.10 -7.38 4.12
CA GLN A 132 9.50 -6.26 3.40
C GLN A 132 10.21 -6.00 2.06
N TYR A 133 11.52 -6.19 1.99
CA TYR A 133 12.28 -6.11 0.75
C TYR A 133 11.84 -7.18 -0.25
N GLU A 134 11.62 -8.41 0.19
CA GLU A 134 11.13 -9.50 -0.65
C GLU A 134 9.69 -9.26 -1.13
N ASP A 135 8.85 -8.69 -0.27
CA ASP A 135 7.51 -8.24 -0.64
C ASP A 135 7.55 -7.15 -1.72
N ILE A 136 8.49 -6.19 -1.64
CA ILE A 136 8.70 -5.18 -2.68
C ILE A 136 9.08 -5.84 -4.01
N LEU A 137 10.08 -6.73 -4.02
CA LEU A 137 10.50 -7.42 -5.26
C LEU A 137 9.33 -8.18 -5.90
N TYR A 138 8.52 -8.86 -5.09
CA TYR A 138 7.35 -9.57 -5.57
C TYR A 138 6.31 -8.62 -6.19
N GLU A 139 5.92 -7.57 -5.48
CA GLU A 139 4.93 -6.62 -5.97
C GLU A 139 5.44 -5.86 -7.20
N LEU A 140 6.73 -5.52 -7.25
CA LEU A 140 7.36 -4.82 -8.38
C LEU A 140 7.42 -5.69 -9.63
N SER A 141 7.85 -6.95 -9.50
CA SER A 141 7.83 -7.89 -10.63
C SER A 141 6.42 -8.09 -11.18
N SER A 142 5.41 -8.12 -10.30
CA SER A 142 4.01 -8.21 -10.66
C SER A 142 3.51 -6.93 -11.36
N ALA A 143 3.91 -5.76 -10.86
CA ALA A 143 3.57 -4.46 -11.43
C ALA A 143 4.18 -4.28 -12.83
N TYR A 144 5.46 -4.59 -13.01
CA TYR A 144 6.10 -4.60 -14.33
C TYR A 144 5.40 -5.54 -15.30
N LYS A 145 5.00 -6.74 -14.85
CA LYS A 145 4.24 -7.67 -15.69
C LYS A 145 2.90 -7.08 -16.12
N ARG A 146 2.16 -6.45 -15.21
CA ARG A 146 0.89 -5.74 -15.53
C ARG A 146 1.13 -4.61 -16.53
N ASN A 147 2.26 -3.91 -16.40
CA ASN A 147 2.65 -2.81 -17.29
C ASN A 147 3.38 -3.27 -18.58
N LYS A 148 3.35 -4.57 -18.92
CA LYS A 148 3.97 -5.16 -20.11
C LYS A 148 5.50 -5.00 -20.18
N GLN A 149 6.16 -4.69 -19.07
CA GLN A 149 7.61 -4.55 -18.93
C GLN A 149 8.24 -5.92 -18.61
N SER A 150 8.11 -6.88 -19.53
CA SER A 150 8.43 -8.29 -19.29
C SER A 150 9.90 -8.54 -18.94
N LYS A 151 10.85 -7.75 -19.48
CA LYS A 151 12.28 -7.88 -19.16
C LYS A 151 12.55 -7.50 -17.71
N GLN A 152 12.06 -6.35 -17.26
CA GLN A 152 12.18 -5.90 -15.88
C GLN A 152 11.47 -6.86 -14.91
N ALA A 153 10.27 -7.31 -15.26
CA ALA A 153 9.52 -8.28 -14.45
C ALA A 153 10.31 -9.57 -14.22
N LYS A 154 10.96 -10.10 -15.27
CA LYS A 154 11.80 -11.31 -15.17
C LYS A 154 13.03 -11.05 -14.29
N SER A 155 13.73 -9.93 -14.52
CA SER A 155 14.92 -9.55 -13.74
C SER A 155 14.64 -9.46 -12.23
N ILE A 156 13.59 -8.73 -11.84
CA ILE A 156 13.22 -8.57 -10.42
C ILE A 156 12.78 -9.90 -9.82
N LYS A 157 12.05 -10.73 -10.59
CA LYS A 157 11.63 -12.05 -10.13
C LYS A 157 12.82 -12.99 -9.91
N GLU A 158 13.82 -12.96 -10.78
CA GLU A 158 15.06 -13.73 -10.60
C GLU A 158 15.83 -13.26 -9.35
N GLN A 159 15.92 -11.96 -9.13
CA GLN A 159 16.50 -11.40 -7.90
C GLN A 159 15.80 -11.90 -6.64
N LEU A 160 14.46 -11.93 -6.63
CA LEU A 160 13.68 -12.47 -5.52
C LEU A 160 13.98 -13.96 -5.29
N LEU A 161 13.92 -14.77 -6.33
CA LEU A 161 14.09 -16.24 -6.21
C LEU A 161 15.52 -16.64 -5.91
N ASN A 162 16.52 -15.86 -6.30
CA ASN A 162 17.92 -16.09 -5.91
C ASN A 162 18.14 -15.85 -4.41
N ARG A 163 17.39 -14.92 -3.81
CA ARG A 163 17.45 -14.65 -2.37
C ARG A 163 16.59 -15.62 -1.58
N ASN A 164 15.35 -15.83 -2.01
CA ASN A 164 14.38 -16.69 -1.35
C ASN A 164 13.64 -17.58 -2.37
N PRO A 165 14.20 -18.76 -2.70
CA PRO A 165 13.60 -19.69 -3.66
C PRO A 165 12.19 -20.17 -3.30
N ASP A 166 11.87 -20.19 -1.99
CA ASP A 166 10.60 -20.67 -1.46
C ASP A 166 9.60 -19.54 -1.14
N TYR A 167 9.92 -18.29 -1.50
CA TYR A 167 9.13 -17.10 -1.16
C TYR A 167 7.63 -17.26 -1.49
N GLU A 168 7.30 -17.78 -2.68
CA GLU A 168 5.91 -17.97 -3.10
C GLU A 168 5.14 -18.96 -2.21
N LYS A 169 5.80 -19.98 -1.66
CA LYS A 169 5.20 -20.93 -0.72
C LYS A 169 4.99 -20.25 0.64
N LEU A 170 6.02 -19.53 1.12
CA LEU A 170 5.98 -18.81 2.40
C LEU A 170 4.89 -17.74 2.41
N ARG A 171 4.80 -16.92 1.36
CA ARG A 171 3.77 -15.89 1.23
C ARG A 171 2.36 -16.46 1.24
N LYS A 172 2.14 -17.61 0.58
CA LYS A 172 0.83 -18.29 0.61
C LYS A 172 0.47 -18.79 2.01
N LYS A 173 1.45 -19.24 2.78
CA LYS A 173 1.25 -19.64 4.18
C LYS A 173 0.87 -18.43 5.04
N ARG A 174 1.61 -17.30 4.93
CA ARG A 174 1.30 -16.04 5.64
C ARG A 174 -0.14 -15.56 5.41
N LYS A 175 -0.66 -15.68 4.18
CA LYS A 175 -2.05 -15.31 3.83
C LYS A 175 -3.15 -16.24 4.35
N LYS A 176 -2.81 -17.43 4.85
CA LYS A 176 -3.77 -18.39 5.41
C LYS A 176 -3.83 -18.35 6.93
N GLU A 177 -2.83 -17.74 7.56
CA GLU A 177 -2.66 -17.68 9.02
C GLU A 177 -3.09 -16.33 9.61
N GLY A 178 -3.40 -15.34 8.78
CA GLY A 178 -4.04 -14.07 9.14
C GLY A 178 -5.46 -14.00 8.59
#